data_AF-A0A518AXS4-F1
#
_entry.id   AF-A0A518AXS4-F1
#
_cell.length_a   1.000
_cell.length_b   1.000
_cell.length_c   1.000
_cell.angle_alpha   90.00
_cell.angle_beta   90.00
_cell.angle_gamma   90.00
#
_symmetry.space_group_name_H-M   'P 1'
#
loop_
_entity.id
_entity.type
_entity.pdbx_description
1 polymer ?
#
loop_
_entity_poly.entity_id
_entity_poly.type
_entity_poly.pdbx_seq_one_letter_code
_entity_poly.pdbx_strand_id
1 'polypeptide(L)'
;MPPVIERAHEDLAHGELWRARERLEGYVGSVGYHRQVIDLLGEVCWRMGDVPAAGRYWFFALADSDERRIAIETFVRQCKGDPLQVLAGLPRRLRNSRWHKYPVEVQQRLGRLTQPGLERAPRKPANRERRPTSRPRSKAADGIAFVIVIGVALFFLYCFSLGLAELMRDVDPAKRASRHHAVSDLALSARAWWSSRDEATPFLRREPSITFAM
;
A
#
# COMPACT_ATOMS: atom_id res chain seq x y z
N MET A 1 0.93 12.86 -28.10
CA MET A 1 0.54 12.85 -26.67
C MET A 1 1.18 11.63 -26.03
N PRO A 2 1.75 11.70 -24.82
CA PRO A 2 2.33 10.52 -24.17
C PRO A 2 1.22 9.52 -23.77
N PRO A 3 1.43 8.20 -23.93
CA PRO A 3 0.42 7.18 -23.62
C PRO A 3 0.01 7.18 -22.13
N VAL A 4 0.84 7.74 -21.25
CA VAL A 4 0.50 7.91 -19.82
C VAL A 4 -0.69 8.85 -19.63
N ILE A 5 -0.85 9.86 -20.50
CA ILE A 5 -1.92 10.86 -20.40
C ILE A 5 -3.25 10.23 -20.78
N GLU A 6 -3.29 9.45 -21.86
CA GLU A 6 -4.48 8.71 -22.30
C GLU A 6 -5.00 7.79 -21.19
N ARG A 7 -4.11 6.96 -20.65
CA ARG A 7 -4.48 6.04 -19.57
C ARG A 7 -4.89 6.80 -18.30
N ALA A 8 -4.24 7.92 -17.96
CA ALA A 8 -4.66 8.74 -16.82
C ALA A 8 -6.06 9.35 -17.04
N HIS A 9 -6.43 9.73 -18.27
CA HIS A 9 -7.80 10.13 -18.58
C HIS A 9 -8.80 8.99 -18.46
N GLU A 10 -8.44 7.76 -18.85
CA GLU A 10 -9.26 6.58 -18.61
C GLU A 10 -9.49 6.35 -17.11
N ASP A 11 -8.44 6.41 -16.28
CA ASP A 11 -8.58 6.29 -14.82
C ASP A 11 -9.50 7.39 -14.26
N LEU A 12 -9.35 8.64 -14.74
CA LEU A 12 -10.22 9.76 -14.38
C LEU A 12 -11.68 9.54 -14.77
N ALA A 13 -11.94 8.98 -15.96
CA ALA A 13 -13.28 8.67 -16.44
C ALA A 13 -13.97 7.60 -15.57
N HIS A 14 -13.19 6.68 -14.98
CA HIS A 14 -13.67 5.68 -14.03
C HIS A 14 -13.73 6.17 -12.57
N GLY A 15 -13.36 7.42 -12.29
CA GLY A 15 -13.30 7.97 -10.93
C GLY A 15 -12.11 7.47 -10.10
N GLU A 16 -11.14 6.80 -10.71
CA GLU A 16 -9.94 6.27 -10.05
C GLU A 16 -8.84 7.35 -9.89
N LEU A 17 -9.14 8.45 -9.19
CA LEU A 17 -8.22 9.59 -9.04
C LEU A 17 -6.83 9.20 -8.51
N TRP A 18 -6.79 8.26 -7.55
CA TRP A 18 -5.55 7.79 -6.93
C TRP A 18 -4.63 7.09 -7.95
N ARG A 19 -5.21 6.34 -8.90
CA ARG A 19 -4.49 5.58 -9.91
C ARG A 19 -3.93 6.49 -10.99
N ALA A 20 -4.74 7.48 -11.40
CA ALA A 20 -4.28 8.55 -12.27
C ALA A 20 -3.07 9.27 -11.68
N ARG A 21 -3.14 9.64 -10.38
CA ARG A 21 -2.03 10.29 -9.66
C ARG A 21 -0.77 9.43 -9.66
N GLU A 22 -0.87 8.18 -9.21
CA GLU A 22 0.27 7.26 -9.12
C GLU A 22 0.96 7.08 -10.48
N ARG A 23 0.17 6.90 -11.54
CA ARG A 23 0.67 6.72 -12.89
C ARG A 23 1.42 7.95 -13.42
N LEU A 24 0.86 9.14 -13.22
CA LEU A 24 1.47 10.40 -13.63
C LEU A 24 2.74 10.70 -12.80
N GLU A 25 2.70 10.46 -11.49
CA GLU A 25 3.88 10.61 -10.61
C GLU A 25 5.01 9.66 -11.01
N GLY A 26 4.70 8.40 -11.34
CA GLY A 26 5.66 7.44 -11.86
C GLY A 26 6.33 7.90 -13.16
N TYR A 27 5.56 8.52 -14.06
CA TYR A 27 6.10 9.08 -15.30
C TYR A 27 7.01 10.29 -15.04
N VAL A 28 6.58 11.24 -14.19
CA VAL A 28 7.40 12.40 -13.79
C VAL A 28 8.69 11.94 -13.08
N GLY A 29 8.59 10.92 -12.24
CA GLY A 29 9.72 10.29 -11.56
C GLY A 29 10.71 9.60 -12.49
N SER A 30 10.29 9.25 -13.71
CA SER A 30 11.11 8.57 -14.72
C SER A 30 11.70 9.55 -15.75
N VAL A 31 10.86 10.39 -16.35
CA VAL A 31 11.20 11.27 -17.48
C VAL A 31 11.62 12.67 -17.03
N GLY A 32 11.10 13.15 -15.89
CA GLY A 32 11.29 14.53 -15.42
C GLY A 32 10.21 15.48 -15.93
N TYR A 33 10.59 16.68 -16.33
CA TYR A 33 9.64 17.71 -16.75
C TYR A 33 8.91 17.37 -18.05
N HIS A 34 7.58 17.28 -18.00
CA HIS A 34 6.70 17.25 -19.17
C HIS A 34 5.44 18.07 -18.88
N ARG A 35 5.25 19.19 -19.61
CA ARG A 35 4.23 20.20 -19.30
C ARG A 35 2.83 19.63 -19.11
N GLN A 36 2.32 18.87 -20.09
CA GLN A 36 0.95 18.31 -20.04
C GLN A 36 0.76 17.31 -18.88
N VAL A 37 1.81 16.58 -18.50
CA VAL A 37 1.73 15.59 -17.41
C VAL A 37 1.66 16.31 -16.07
N ILE A 38 2.48 17.35 -15.88
CA ILE A 38 2.46 18.16 -14.65
C ILE A 38 1.14 18.91 -14.51
N ASP A 39 0.61 19.43 -15.61
CA ASP A 39 -0.67 20.12 -15.63
C ASP A 39 -1.82 19.19 -15.19
N LEU A 40 -1.89 18.01 -15.79
CA LEU A 40 -2.89 16.99 -15.46
C LEU A 40 -2.70 16.45 -14.03
N LEU A 41 -1.46 16.30 -13.57
CA LEU A 41 -1.18 15.84 -12.21
C LEU A 41 -1.62 16.86 -11.15
N GLY A 42 -1.45 18.16 -11.42
CA GLY A 42 -2.01 19.22 -10.58
C GLY A 42 -3.54 19.17 -10.51
N GLU A 43 -4.20 18.97 -11.66
CA GLU A 43 -5.66 18.80 -11.75
C GLU A 43 -6.15 17.58 -10.94
N VAL A 44 -5.47 16.43 -11.07
CA VAL A 44 -5.81 15.22 -10.31
C VAL A 44 -5.68 15.49 -8.80
N CYS A 45 -4.58 16.11 -8.35
CA CYS A 45 -4.40 16.45 -6.93
C CYS A 45 -5.47 17.42 -6.42
N TRP A 46 -5.88 18.39 -7.23
CA TRP A 46 -6.96 19.32 -6.90
C TRP A 46 -8.29 18.59 -6.71
N ARG A 47 -8.67 17.71 -7.65
CA ARG A 47 -9.88 16.89 -7.56
C ARG A 47 -9.87 15.93 -6.36
N MET A 48 -8.69 15.50 -5.92
CA MET A 48 -8.53 14.71 -4.70
C MET A 48 -8.66 15.54 -3.41
N GLY A 49 -8.77 16.87 -3.50
CA GLY A 49 -8.77 17.77 -2.34
C GLY A 49 -7.39 18.06 -1.75
N ASP A 50 -6.31 17.58 -2.39
CA ASP A 50 -4.93 17.83 -1.96
C ASP A 50 -4.40 19.12 -2.58
N VAL A 51 -4.90 20.25 -2.05
CA VAL A 51 -4.58 21.60 -2.53
C VAL A 51 -3.07 21.90 -2.52
N PRO A 52 -2.30 21.57 -1.46
CA PRO A 52 -0.86 21.82 -1.50
C PRO A 52 -0.12 20.96 -2.53
N ALA A 53 -0.51 19.69 -2.74
CA ALA A 53 0.10 18.87 -3.80
C ALA A 53 -0.26 19.39 -5.20
N ALA A 54 -1.49 19.87 -5.41
CA ALA A 54 -1.88 20.52 -6.66
C ALA A 54 -1.01 21.76 -6.93
N GLY A 55 -0.84 22.60 -5.91
CA GLY A 55 0.01 23.78 -5.95
C GLY A 55 1.46 23.48 -6.28
N ARG A 56 2.01 22.39 -5.71
CA ARG A 56 3.36 21.91 -6.02
C ARG A 56 3.55 21.63 -7.51
N TYR A 57 2.59 20.95 -8.13
CA TYR A 57 2.69 20.59 -9.55
C TYR A 57 2.40 21.81 -10.45
N TRP A 58 1.34 22.56 -10.17
CA TRP A 58 0.99 23.74 -10.94
C TRP A 58 1.98 24.91 -10.81
N PHE A 59 2.81 24.94 -9.78
CA PHE A 59 3.93 25.89 -9.71
C PHE A 59 4.82 25.81 -10.97
N PHE A 60 4.94 24.63 -11.56
CA PHE A 60 5.72 24.31 -12.76
C PHE A 60 4.89 24.27 -14.06
N ALA A 61 3.61 24.61 -13.98
CA ALA A 61 2.71 24.79 -15.11
C ALA A 61 2.36 26.28 -15.29
N LEU A 62 1.66 26.59 -16.38
CA LEU A 62 1.05 27.91 -16.56
C LEU A 62 -0.12 28.06 -15.58
N ALA A 63 -0.19 29.20 -14.91
CA ALA A 63 -1.22 29.46 -13.90
C ALA A 63 -2.21 30.46 -14.48
N ASP A 64 -3.26 29.93 -15.09
CA ASP A 64 -4.19 30.73 -15.88
C ASP A 64 -5.55 30.89 -15.15
N SER A 65 -5.77 30.12 -14.07
CA SER A 65 -6.99 30.13 -13.26
C SER A 65 -6.75 30.55 -11.80
N ASP A 66 -7.82 31.01 -11.15
CA ASP A 66 -7.81 31.37 -9.72
C ASP A 66 -7.49 30.18 -8.83
N GLU A 67 -8.06 29.00 -9.14
CA GLU A 67 -7.81 27.75 -8.43
C GLU A 67 -6.32 27.40 -8.42
N ARG A 68 -5.66 27.53 -9.58
CA ARG A 68 -4.22 27.29 -9.71
C ARG A 68 -3.42 28.28 -8.87
N ARG A 69 -3.79 29.56 -8.87
CA ARG A 69 -3.14 30.58 -8.03
C ARG A 69 -3.28 30.26 -6.55
N ILE A 70 -4.48 29.94 -6.08
CA ILE A 70 -4.76 29.59 -4.68
C ILE A 70 -3.95 28.36 -4.26
N ALA A 71 -3.92 27.31 -5.09
CA ALA A 71 -3.15 26.11 -4.81
C ALA A 71 -1.64 26.41 -4.72
N ILE A 72 -1.11 27.17 -5.68
CA ILE A 72 0.30 27.58 -5.72
C ILE A 72 0.66 28.40 -4.47
N GLU A 73 -0.14 29.38 -4.10
CA GLU A 73 0.07 30.19 -2.90
C GLU A 73 0.05 29.34 -1.63
N THR A 74 -0.89 28.39 -1.55
CA THR A 74 -0.99 27.45 -0.42
C THR A 74 0.28 26.62 -0.29
N PHE A 75 0.77 26.07 -1.40
CA PHE A 75 2.03 25.32 -1.43
C PHE A 75 3.24 26.18 -1.03
N VAL A 76 3.38 27.38 -1.61
CA VAL A 76 4.50 28.29 -1.28
C VAL A 76 4.47 28.72 0.19
N ARG A 77 3.28 28.96 0.74
CA ARG A 77 3.09 29.27 2.17
C ARG A 77 3.52 28.09 3.05
N GLN A 78 3.19 26.86 2.67
CA GLN A 78 3.65 25.65 3.37
C GLN A 78 5.19 25.54 3.37
N CYS A 79 5.83 25.94 2.26
CA CYS A 79 7.29 26.04 2.16
C CYS A 79 7.89 27.29 2.84
N LYS A 80 7.08 28.09 3.55
CA LYS A 80 7.47 29.34 4.21
C LYS A 80 8.14 30.36 3.27
N GLY A 81 7.81 30.31 1.98
CA GLY A 81 8.47 31.11 0.95
C GLY A 81 9.94 30.77 0.72
N ASP A 82 10.48 29.69 1.33
CA ASP A 82 11.88 29.30 1.17
C ASP A 82 12.07 28.58 -0.18
N PRO A 83 12.87 29.15 -1.10
CA PRO A 83 13.10 28.57 -2.43
C PRO A 83 13.67 27.15 -2.36
N LEU A 84 14.50 26.87 -1.35
CA LEU A 84 15.09 25.54 -1.18
C LEU A 84 14.04 24.52 -0.76
N GLN A 85 13.04 24.91 0.04
CA GLN A 85 11.94 24.03 0.43
C GLN A 85 10.98 23.79 -0.74
N VAL A 86 10.68 24.84 -1.52
CA VAL A 86 9.90 24.72 -2.77
C VAL A 86 10.57 23.71 -3.70
N LEU A 87 11.88 23.83 -3.93
CA LEU A 87 12.63 22.88 -4.77
C LEU A 87 12.75 21.50 -4.13
N ALA A 88 12.87 21.40 -2.80
CA ALA A 88 12.98 20.12 -2.09
C ALA A 88 11.69 19.30 -2.15
N GLY A 89 10.52 19.95 -2.23
CA GLY A 89 9.22 19.30 -2.35
C GLY A 89 9.00 18.54 -3.67
N LEU A 90 9.88 18.72 -4.66
CA LEU A 90 9.72 18.18 -6.01
C LEU A 90 10.36 16.80 -6.20
N PRO A 91 9.79 15.96 -7.08
CA PRO A 91 10.46 14.75 -7.53
C PRO A 91 11.88 15.04 -8.04
N ARG A 92 12.84 14.17 -7.70
CA ARG A 92 14.27 14.36 -8.03
C ARG A 92 14.52 14.60 -9.52
N ARG A 93 13.83 13.86 -10.42
CA ARG A 93 13.96 14.06 -11.88
C ARG A 93 13.39 15.39 -12.34
N LEU A 94 12.29 15.83 -11.73
CA LEU A 94 11.72 17.15 -11.99
C LEU A 94 12.73 18.22 -11.58
N ARG A 95 13.18 18.22 -10.32
CA ARG A 95 14.18 19.17 -9.80
C ARG A 95 15.46 19.25 -10.63
N ASN A 96 15.95 18.12 -11.12
CA ASN A 96 17.19 18.03 -11.91
C ASN A 96 16.99 18.30 -13.41
N SER A 97 15.77 18.65 -13.85
CA SER A 97 15.52 19.02 -15.24
C SER A 97 16.27 20.30 -15.59
N ARG A 98 16.76 20.39 -16.83
CA ARG A 98 17.52 21.56 -17.30
C ARG A 98 16.65 22.81 -17.23
N TRP A 99 17.20 23.92 -16.74
CA TRP A 99 16.49 25.19 -16.53
C TRP A 99 15.69 25.66 -17.75
N HIS A 100 16.27 25.56 -18.95
CA HIS A 100 15.63 25.96 -20.21
C HIS A 100 14.42 25.11 -20.63
N LYS A 101 14.16 23.97 -19.99
CA LYS A 101 12.97 23.16 -20.28
C LYS A 101 11.71 23.73 -19.61
N TYR A 102 11.87 24.56 -18.58
CA TYR A 102 10.74 25.19 -17.92
C TYR A 102 10.21 26.38 -18.73
N PRO A 103 8.89 26.62 -18.73
CA PRO A 103 8.29 27.83 -19.27
C PRO A 103 8.90 29.08 -18.62
N VAL A 104 8.94 30.19 -19.36
CA VAL A 104 9.55 31.46 -18.92
C VAL A 104 8.90 31.96 -17.62
N GLU A 105 7.60 31.76 -17.46
CA GLU A 105 6.82 32.13 -16.29
C GLU A 105 7.29 31.37 -15.03
N VAL A 106 7.59 30.08 -15.19
CA VAL A 106 8.12 29.24 -14.11
C VAL A 106 9.53 29.68 -13.74
N GLN A 107 10.35 29.99 -14.74
CA GLN A 107 11.70 30.53 -14.51
C GLN A 107 11.64 31.87 -13.78
N GLN A 108 10.71 32.76 -14.13
CA GLN A 108 10.49 34.03 -13.45
C GLN A 108 10.01 33.82 -12.01
N ARG A 109 9.07 32.90 -11.76
CA ARG A 109 8.60 32.58 -10.39
C ARG A 109 9.76 32.07 -9.53
N LEU A 110 10.55 31.12 -10.05
CA LEU A 110 11.76 30.63 -9.38
C LEU A 110 12.79 31.73 -9.18
N GLY A 111 12.95 32.61 -10.17
CA GLY A 111 13.82 33.78 -10.11
C GLY A 111 13.42 34.72 -8.98
N ARG A 112 12.14 35.08 -8.84
CA ARG A 112 11.61 35.90 -7.74
C ARG A 112 11.86 35.27 -6.37
N LEU A 113 11.72 33.95 -6.26
CA LEU A 113 12.04 33.22 -5.04
C LEU A 113 13.55 33.27 -4.74
N THR A 114 14.39 33.16 -5.77
CA THR A 114 15.86 33.05 -5.62
C THR A 114 16.58 34.39 -5.58
N GLN A 115 15.90 35.52 -5.84
CA GLN A 115 16.53 36.84 -5.89
C GLN A 115 17.20 37.18 -4.54
N PRO A 116 18.46 37.71 -4.56
CA PRO A 116 19.29 37.85 -3.36
C PRO A 116 18.82 38.88 -2.32
N GLY A 117 17.69 39.56 -2.52
CA GLY A 117 17.18 40.64 -1.66
C GLY A 117 16.40 40.19 -0.42
N LEU A 118 16.00 38.92 -0.33
CA LEU A 118 15.77 38.29 0.98
C LEU A 118 17.13 37.82 1.47
N GLU A 119 17.88 38.77 2.01
CA GLU A 119 19.14 38.55 2.70
C GLU A 119 18.88 37.54 3.82
N ARG A 120 19.07 36.26 3.50
CA ARG A 120 19.03 35.18 4.48
C ARG A 120 20.06 35.58 5.50
N ALA A 121 19.59 35.93 6.70
CA ALA A 121 20.42 36.00 7.89
C ALA A 121 21.39 34.81 7.79
N PRO A 122 22.71 35.07 7.74
CA PRO A 122 23.69 34.06 7.40
C PRO A 122 23.39 32.87 8.29
N ARG A 123 22.96 31.76 7.68
CA ARG A 123 22.83 30.50 8.42
C ARG A 123 24.22 30.25 8.94
N LYS A 124 24.41 30.57 10.23
CA LYS A 124 25.65 30.39 10.98
C LYS A 124 26.21 29.07 10.50
N PRO A 125 27.38 29.04 9.83
CA PRO A 125 27.90 27.81 9.28
C PRO A 125 27.97 26.87 10.47
N ALA A 126 27.07 25.90 10.51
CA ALA A 126 27.14 24.83 11.47
C ALA A 126 28.50 24.23 11.18
N ASN A 127 29.44 24.48 12.09
CA ASN A 127 30.81 24.02 12.05
C ASN A 127 30.75 22.50 11.97
N ARG A 128 30.59 22.00 10.74
CA ARG A 128 30.76 20.61 10.38
C ARG A 128 32.26 20.43 10.35
N GLU A 129 32.82 20.35 11.55
CA GLU A 129 33.93 19.46 11.80
C GLU A 129 33.67 18.19 11.00
N ARG A 130 34.60 17.93 10.08
CA ARG A 130 34.65 16.73 9.27
C ARG A 130 34.83 15.55 10.22
N ARG A 131 33.74 15.08 10.83
CA ARG A 131 33.71 13.76 11.44
C ARG A 131 33.80 12.75 10.30
N PRO A 132 34.78 11.82 10.32
CA PRO A 132 34.82 10.72 9.38
C PRO A 132 33.47 10.00 9.40
N THR A 133 32.96 9.71 8.22
CA THR A 133 31.65 9.14 7.97
C THR A 133 31.59 7.69 8.43
N SER A 134 31.49 7.45 9.74
CA SER A 134 30.71 6.33 10.24
C SER A 134 29.25 6.71 10.05
N ARG A 135 28.58 6.04 9.10
CA ARG A 135 27.16 6.25 8.81
C ARG A 135 26.36 6.15 10.13
N PRO A 136 25.67 7.21 10.59
CA PRO A 136 24.74 7.06 11.69
C PRO A 136 23.53 6.31 11.14
N ARG A 137 23.54 4.99 11.34
CA ARG A 137 22.37 4.11 11.23
C ARG A 137 21.29 4.73 12.12
N SER A 138 20.27 5.31 11.49
CA SER A 138 19.19 6.02 12.16
C SER A 138 18.43 5.06 13.07
N LYS A 139 18.62 5.19 14.38
CA LYS A 139 17.92 4.41 15.43
C LYS A 139 16.39 4.54 15.42
N ALA A 140 15.84 5.45 14.60
CA ALA A 140 14.39 5.61 14.44
C ALA A 140 13.72 4.45 13.65
N ALA A 141 14.47 3.72 12.83
CA ALA A 141 13.93 2.55 12.11
C ALA A 141 13.90 1.28 12.98
N ASP A 142 14.75 1.19 14.01
CA ASP A 142 14.79 0.02 14.91
C ASP A 142 13.54 -0.04 15.83
N GLY A 143 12.95 1.11 16.17
CA GLY A 143 11.75 1.16 17.00
C GLY A 143 10.52 0.50 16.35
N ILE A 144 10.32 0.73 15.04
CA ILE A 144 9.17 0.15 14.33
C ILE A 144 9.36 -1.36 14.15
N ALA A 145 10.57 -1.81 13.82
CA ALA A 145 10.88 -3.23 13.71
C ALA A 145 10.66 -3.98 15.04
N PHE A 146 11.02 -3.36 16.17
CA PHE A 146 10.81 -3.94 17.49
C PHE A 146 9.31 -4.09 17.83
N VAL A 147 8.49 -3.09 17.52
CA VAL A 147 7.02 -3.16 17.73
C VAL A 147 6.40 -4.25 16.87
N ILE A 148 6.84 -4.41 15.61
CA ILE A 148 6.34 -5.47 14.72
C ILE A 148 6.72 -6.85 15.27
N VAL A 149 7.99 -7.05 15.69
CA VAL A 149 8.45 -8.34 16.24
C VAL A 149 7.69 -8.70 17.52
N ILE A 150 7.48 -7.74 18.43
CA ILE A 150 6.67 -7.96 19.63
C ILE A 150 5.22 -8.27 19.27
N GLY A 151 4.62 -7.52 18.35
CA GLY A 151 3.24 -7.76 17.91
C GLY A 151 3.06 -9.16 17.33
N VAL A 152 4.00 -9.62 16.49
CA VAL A 152 4.00 -10.96 15.92
C VAL A 152 4.18 -12.03 17.01
N ALA A 153 5.10 -11.85 17.95
CA ALA A 153 5.31 -12.78 19.06
C ALA A 153 4.07 -12.91 19.95
N LEU A 154 3.43 -11.79 20.30
CA LEU A 154 2.18 -11.77 21.08
C LEU A 154 1.03 -12.45 20.32
N PHE A 155 0.95 -12.24 19.01
CA PHE A 155 -0.03 -12.93 18.16
C PHE A 155 0.15 -14.44 18.18
N PHE A 156 1.39 -14.95 18.04
CA PHE A 156 1.67 -16.37 18.14
C PHE A 156 1.35 -16.94 19.53
N LEU A 157 1.68 -16.22 20.61
CA LEU A 157 1.32 -16.63 21.97
C LEU A 157 -0.19 -16.69 22.17
N TYR A 158 -0.94 -15.76 21.59
CA TYR A 158 -2.39 -15.76 21.62
C TYR A 158 -2.99 -16.93 20.83
N CYS A 159 -2.51 -17.20 19.61
CA CYS A 159 -2.94 -18.36 18.83
C CYS A 159 -2.61 -19.68 19.55
N PHE A 160 -1.43 -19.77 20.18
CA PHE A 160 -1.01 -20.94 20.92
C PHE A 160 -1.89 -21.18 22.16
N SER A 161 -2.22 -20.13 22.92
CA SER A 161 -3.07 -20.26 24.11
C SER A 161 -4.51 -20.66 23.75
N LEU A 162 -5.05 -20.17 22.63
CA LEU A 162 -6.35 -20.63 22.11
C LEU A 162 -6.31 -22.11 21.71
N GLY A 163 -5.27 -22.54 21.00
CA GLY A 163 -5.08 -23.96 20.65
C GLY A 163 -4.95 -24.86 21.88
N LEU A 164 -4.22 -24.40 22.90
CA LEU A 164 -4.06 -25.13 24.15
C LEU A 164 -5.36 -25.19 24.96
N ALA A 165 -6.15 -24.11 24.98
CA ALA A 165 -7.45 -24.09 25.63
C ALA A 165 -8.42 -25.09 24.98
N GLU A 166 -8.43 -25.17 23.65
CA GLU A 166 -9.27 -26.14 22.93
C GLU A 166 -8.80 -27.58 23.17
N LEU A 167 -7.47 -27.82 23.18
CA LEU A 167 -6.90 -29.12 23.52
C LEU A 167 -7.28 -29.54 24.95
N MET A 168 -7.16 -28.61 25.92
CA MET A 168 -7.52 -28.87 27.31
C MET A 168 -9.02 -29.13 27.47
N ARG A 169 -9.87 -28.50 26.65
CA ARG A 169 -11.31 -28.74 26.62
C ARG A 169 -11.68 -30.14 26.12
N ASP A 170 -10.86 -30.73 25.26
CA ASP A 170 -11.06 -32.11 24.78
C ASP A 170 -10.40 -33.16 25.71
N VAL A 171 -9.47 -32.72 26.55
CA VAL A 171 -8.85 -33.52 27.63
C VAL A 171 -9.73 -33.55 28.90
N ASP A 172 -10.96 -33.04 28.85
CA ASP A 172 -11.89 -33.12 29.97
C ASP A 172 -12.25 -34.60 30.24
N PRO A 173 -11.74 -35.22 31.32
CA PRO A 173 -11.80 -36.67 31.53
C PRO A 173 -13.24 -37.17 31.68
N ALA A 174 -14.16 -36.28 32.07
CA ALA A 174 -15.59 -36.55 32.16
C ALA A 174 -16.22 -36.94 30.81
N LYS A 175 -15.75 -36.37 29.68
CA LYS A 175 -16.24 -36.73 28.33
C LYS A 175 -15.63 -38.04 27.81
N ARG A 176 -14.43 -38.40 28.25
CA ARG A 176 -13.84 -39.71 27.91
C ARG A 176 -14.63 -40.86 28.52
N ALA A 177 -15.11 -40.72 29.75
CA ALA A 177 -15.94 -41.74 30.40
C ALA A 177 -17.24 -42.01 29.61
N SER A 178 -17.92 -40.99 29.08
CA SER A 178 -19.17 -41.18 28.32
C SER A 178 -18.95 -41.79 26.93
N ARG A 179 -17.85 -41.47 26.24
CA ARG A 179 -17.51 -42.09 24.94
C ARG A 179 -17.23 -43.60 25.06
N HIS A 180 -16.61 -44.05 26.15
CA HIS A 180 -16.37 -45.49 26.35
C HIS A 180 -17.67 -46.28 26.52
N HIS A 181 -18.70 -45.71 27.15
CA HIS A 181 -20.01 -46.37 27.25
C HIS A 181 -20.71 -46.46 25.89
N ALA A 182 -20.74 -45.36 25.12
CA ALA A 182 -21.39 -45.34 23.80
C ALA A 182 -20.74 -46.31 22.78
N VAL A 183 -19.41 -46.46 22.80
CA VAL A 183 -18.71 -47.40 21.91
C VAL A 183 -18.97 -48.85 22.33
N SER A 184 -19.13 -49.12 23.63
CA SER A 184 -19.47 -50.45 24.14
C SER A 184 -20.86 -50.88 23.69
N ASP A 185 -21.84 -49.99 23.73
CA ASP A 185 -23.22 -50.26 23.29
C ASP A 185 -23.31 -50.46 21.76
N LEU A 186 -22.53 -49.70 20.99
CA LEU A 186 -22.42 -49.89 19.54
C LEU A 186 -21.76 -51.23 19.17
N ALA A 187 -20.72 -51.64 19.90
CA ALA A 187 -20.08 -52.93 19.68
C ALA A 187 -21.00 -54.10 20.03
N LEU A 188 -21.79 -53.99 21.10
CA LEU A 188 -22.77 -55.00 21.50
C LEU A 188 -23.92 -55.11 20.49
N SER A 189 -24.45 -53.98 20.02
CA SER A 189 -25.53 -53.96 19.01
C SER A 189 -25.05 -54.45 17.63
N ALA A 190 -23.84 -54.07 17.20
CA ALA A 190 -23.27 -54.58 15.95
C ALA A 190 -23.04 -56.10 15.99
N ARG A 191 -22.62 -56.63 17.14
CA ARG A 191 -22.44 -58.08 17.33
C ARG A 191 -23.78 -58.82 17.32
N ALA A 192 -24.81 -58.28 17.95
CA ALA A 192 -26.17 -58.82 17.91
C ALA A 192 -26.74 -58.81 16.48
N TRP A 193 -26.51 -57.72 15.74
CA TRP A 193 -26.97 -57.60 14.35
C TRP A 193 -26.26 -58.57 13.40
N TRP A 194 -24.95 -58.77 13.56
CA TRP A 194 -24.19 -59.75 12.77
C TRP A 194 -24.67 -61.19 13.02
N SER A 195 -24.89 -61.54 14.30
CA SER A 195 -25.41 -62.88 14.65
C SER A 195 -26.79 -63.15 14.04
N SER A 196 -27.61 -62.14 13.80
CA SER A 196 -28.93 -62.28 13.18
C SER A 196 -28.86 -62.41 11.64
N ARG A 197 -27.73 -62.07 11.02
CA ARG A 197 -27.61 -61.99 9.55
C ARG A 197 -27.17 -63.32 8.92
N ASP A 198 -26.47 -64.15 9.68
CA ASP A 198 -26.00 -65.46 9.21
C ASP A 198 -27.13 -66.50 9.03
N GLU A 199 -28.33 -66.25 9.59
CA GLU A 199 -29.49 -67.14 9.40
C GLU A 199 -30.30 -66.87 8.12
N ALA A 200 -30.01 -65.78 7.39
CA ALA A 200 -30.92 -65.28 6.37
C ALA A 200 -30.28 -65.04 4.99
N THR A 201 -29.66 -66.04 4.35
CA THR A 201 -29.57 -66.05 2.87
C THR A 201 -29.21 -67.42 2.28
N PRO A 202 -30.18 -68.15 1.70
CA PRO A 202 -29.88 -69.17 0.70
C PRO A 202 -30.58 -68.85 -0.63
N PHE A 203 -30.46 -67.65 -1.20
CA PHE A 203 -31.06 -67.43 -2.53
C PHE A 203 -30.37 -66.33 -3.33
N LEU A 204 -30.25 -66.59 -4.64
CA LEU A 204 -29.87 -65.69 -5.73
C LEU A 204 -28.40 -65.67 -6.17
N ARG A 205 -27.95 -66.83 -6.67
CA ARG A 205 -27.00 -66.90 -7.79
C ARG A 205 -27.82 -66.80 -9.10
N ARG A 206 -27.90 -65.62 -9.71
CA ARG A 206 -28.29 -65.43 -11.12
C ARG A 206 -27.24 -64.56 -11.78
N GLU A 207 -26.46 -65.16 -12.67
CA GLU A 207 -25.52 -64.43 -13.51
C GLU A 207 -26.27 -63.73 -14.65
N PRO A 208 -26.01 -62.44 -14.92
CA PRO A 208 -26.52 -61.77 -16.10
C PRO A 208 -25.57 -62.01 -17.29
N SER A 209 -26.11 -62.63 -18.33
CA SER A 209 -25.52 -62.73 -19.66
C SER A 209 -25.43 -61.34 -20.31
N ILE A 210 -24.21 -60.89 -20.60
CA ILE A 210 -23.95 -59.64 -21.33
C ILE A 210 -23.91 -59.95 -22.83
N THR A 211 -24.87 -59.40 -23.57
CA THR A 211 -24.91 -59.45 -25.03
C THR A 211 -24.25 -58.19 -25.60
N PHE A 212 -23.16 -58.35 -26.35
CA PHE A 212 -22.50 -57.30 -27.13
C PHE A 212 -23.19 -57.15 -28.49
N ALA A 213 -23.54 -55.93 -28.88
CA ALA A 213 -23.98 -55.59 -30.23
C ALA A 213 -22.93 -54.67 -30.89
N MET A 214 -22.62 -54.99 -32.15
CA MET A 214 -21.72 -54.29 -33.08
C MET A 214 -22.33 -53.00 -33.63
#